data_AF-A0A955A058-F1
#
_entry.id   AF-A0A955A058-F1
#
_cell.length_a   1.000
_cell.length_b   1.000
_cell.length_c   1.000
_cell.angle_alpha   90.00
_cell.angle_beta   90.00
_cell.angle_gamma   90.00
#
_symmetry.space_group_name_H-M   'P 1'
#
loop_
_entity.id
_entity.type
_entity.pdbx_description
1 polymer ?
#
loop_
_entity_poly.entity_id
_entity_poly.type
_entity_poly.pdbx_seq_one_letter_code
_entity_poly.pdbx_strand_id
1 'polypeptide(L)'
;MTLQRFRNMALRACLTGTVALTGCMVFVGCASSGSRLTSPETIMNPYDQTFGGPVWAVVPLRNESGTTLADSMVLTDKLIQQADQIDGLTVVPLNRTIEAMRRLEMSYPQSPKDLKALAEEMQVDAVLVGSITSYEPYDPPKYGLGLALYALPGEMATKGEQSINPQRLIYQPTDYSYFERIQEADSPVSVIGTTLDGRNHRVQAELQSYAEGRMRQPSALGWETYLASMDLFTEFGSWSALRQLMDREWVRLSGVNTRGRWVYGERGG
;
A
#
# COMPACT_ATOMS: atom_id res chain seq x y z
N MET A 1 62.09 -28.95 76.92
CA MET A 1 63.09 -27.97 76.43
C MET A 1 62.58 -27.44 75.10
N THR A 2 61.86 -26.32 75.10
CA THR A 2 62.42 -24.96 74.87
C THR A 2 62.93 -24.83 73.43
N LEU A 3 62.60 -23.85 72.60
CA LEU A 3 62.01 -22.53 72.73
C LEU A 3 61.80 -22.05 71.25
N GLN A 4 60.98 -21.02 71.03
CA GLN A 4 61.19 -20.05 69.93
C GLN A 4 61.17 -20.53 68.47
N ARG A 5 59.97 -20.63 67.88
CA ARG A 5 59.66 -19.84 66.66
C ARG A 5 58.27 -19.23 66.79
N PHE A 6 58.17 -18.42 67.83
CA PHE A 6 57.15 -17.39 68.00
C PHE A 6 57.29 -16.34 66.90
N ARG A 7 56.14 -15.70 66.62
CA ARG A 7 55.99 -14.40 65.96
C ARG A 7 56.31 -14.41 64.47
N ASN A 8 55.26 -14.56 63.65
CA ASN A 8 54.99 -13.64 62.53
C ASN A 8 53.67 -13.93 61.80
N MET A 9 52.89 -14.94 62.18
CA MET A 9 51.70 -15.34 61.42
C MET A 9 50.34 -15.03 62.08
N ALA A 10 50.34 -14.25 63.17
CA ALA A 10 49.13 -13.81 63.85
C ALA A 10 49.12 -12.28 64.04
N LEU A 11 49.60 -11.56 63.02
CA LEU A 11 49.48 -10.11 62.97
C LEU A 11 48.04 -9.75 62.57
N ARG A 12 47.21 -9.65 63.61
CA ARG A 12 46.25 -8.56 63.77
C ARG A 12 45.11 -8.52 62.75
N ALA A 13 44.29 -9.55 62.83
CA ALA A 13 42.86 -9.33 62.93
C ALA A 13 42.58 -8.38 64.12
N CYS A 14 41.58 -7.50 63.96
CA CYS A 14 41.12 -6.53 64.95
C CYS A 14 41.93 -5.22 65.00
N LEU A 15 41.60 -4.25 64.12
CA LEU A 15 41.27 -2.86 64.45
C LEU A 15 41.10 -2.05 63.15
N THR A 16 40.14 -1.13 63.14
CA THR A 16 39.63 -0.31 62.00
C THR A 16 38.54 -1.04 61.18
N GLY A 17 37.25 -0.96 61.47
CA GLY A 17 36.52 0.09 62.18
C GLY A 17 36.13 1.21 61.22
N THR A 18 34.93 1.09 60.64
CA THR A 18 34.09 2.19 60.12
C THR A 18 34.68 3.11 59.04
N VAL A 19 34.67 2.68 57.77
CA VAL A 19 34.65 3.61 56.63
C VAL A 19 33.71 3.08 55.54
N ALA A 20 32.68 3.88 55.24
CA ALA A 20 31.89 3.90 54.01
C ALA A 20 30.97 2.70 53.70
N LEU A 21 29.99 2.49 54.57
CA LEU A 21 28.73 1.78 54.27
C LEU A 21 27.78 2.70 53.48
N THR A 22 28.26 3.26 52.36
CA THR A 22 27.51 4.18 51.50
C THR A 22 28.21 4.27 50.14
N GLY A 23 28.03 3.25 49.30
CA GLY A 23 28.74 3.19 48.02
C GLY A 23 28.06 2.27 47.03
N CYS A 24 27.34 2.89 46.09
CA CYS A 24 26.67 2.29 44.93
C CYS A 24 25.43 1.47 45.25
N MET A 25 24.34 2.21 45.52
CA MET A 25 23.02 1.89 45.00
C MET A 25 23.18 1.24 43.62
N VAL A 26 22.73 -0.01 43.54
CA VAL A 26 22.54 -0.74 42.31
C VAL A 26 21.66 0.13 41.43
N PHE A 27 22.25 0.73 40.40
CA PHE A 27 21.51 1.25 39.25
C PHE A 27 20.90 0.04 38.53
N VAL A 28 19.84 -0.54 39.11
CA VAL A 28 18.77 -1.15 38.30
C VAL A 28 18.06 0.04 37.67
N GLY A 29 18.72 0.63 36.67
CA GLY A 29 18.01 1.48 35.73
C GLY A 29 16.91 0.60 35.18
N CYS A 30 15.65 0.97 35.48
CA CYS A 30 14.52 0.47 34.75
C CYS A 30 14.82 0.72 33.28
N ALA A 31 15.30 -0.30 32.57
CA ALA A 31 15.16 -0.39 31.15
C ALA A 31 13.66 -0.52 30.90
N SER A 32 12.93 0.59 31.00
CA SER A 32 11.71 0.73 30.25
C SER A 32 12.14 0.46 28.83
N SER A 33 11.81 -0.71 28.31
CA SER A 33 11.83 -0.99 26.88
C SER A 33 10.84 -0.02 26.26
N GLY A 34 11.29 1.23 26.09
CA GLY A 34 10.57 2.27 25.40
C GLY A 34 10.23 1.69 24.06
N SER A 35 8.93 1.58 23.79
CA SER A 35 8.36 1.02 22.58
C SER A 35 9.17 1.48 21.38
N ARG A 36 10.05 0.61 20.87
CA ARG A 36 10.88 0.91 19.71
C ARG A 36 9.89 1.13 18.58
N LEU A 37 9.81 2.36 18.11
CA LEU A 37 9.01 2.70 16.93
C LEU A 37 9.64 1.96 15.76
N THR A 38 8.94 0.97 15.23
CA THR A 38 9.29 0.30 13.99
C THR A 38 8.61 1.07 12.86
N SER A 39 9.33 1.36 11.78
CA SER A 39 8.72 1.99 10.61
C SER A 39 7.73 1.01 9.98
N PRO A 40 6.49 1.43 9.68
CA PRO A 40 5.58 0.61 8.91
C PRO A 40 6.10 0.42 7.49
N GLU A 41 5.62 -0.63 6.84
CA GLU A 41 5.88 -0.85 5.41
C GLU A 41 5.19 0.23 4.58
N THR A 42 5.96 0.94 3.75
CA THR A 42 5.43 1.98 2.85
C THR A 42 5.36 1.48 1.42
N ILE A 43 4.24 1.78 0.75
CA ILE A 43 4.05 1.50 -0.67
C ILE A 43 4.59 2.69 -1.45
N MET A 44 5.47 2.44 -2.42
CA MET A 44 5.98 3.47 -3.32
C MET A 44 5.22 3.45 -4.65
N ASN A 45 4.83 4.65 -5.09
CA ASN A 45 4.26 4.86 -6.41
C ASN A 45 5.27 4.53 -7.53
N PRO A 46 4.88 3.76 -8.58
CA PRO A 46 5.72 3.43 -9.73
C PRO A 46 5.95 4.55 -10.76
N TYR A 47 5.20 5.66 -10.72
CA TYR A 47 5.31 6.72 -11.73
C TYR A 47 6.46 7.72 -11.45
N ASP A 48 6.90 8.41 -12.51
CA ASP A 48 7.89 9.49 -12.38
C ASP A 48 7.30 10.65 -11.57
N GLN A 49 8.11 11.21 -10.67
CA GLN A 49 7.71 12.29 -9.76
C GLN A 49 8.32 13.65 -10.17
N THR A 50 9.03 13.72 -11.29
CA THR A 50 9.74 14.92 -11.75
C THR A 50 8.83 16.14 -11.91
N PHE A 51 7.57 15.95 -12.31
CA PHE A 51 6.57 17.02 -12.49
C PHE A 51 5.45 17.01 -11.43
N GLY A 52 5.66 16.30 -10.32
CA GLY A 52 4.64 16.00 -9.33
C GLY A 52 4.11 14.58 -9.49
N GLY A 53 3.69 13.98 -8.38
CA GLY A 53 3.05 12.67 -8.39
C GLY A 53 1.68 12.72 -9.06
N PRO A 54 1.19 11.60 -9.63
CA PRO A 54 -0.11 11.57 -10.27
C PRO A 54 -1.22 11.78 -9.26
N VAL A 55 -2.29 12.41 -9.75
CA VAL A 55 -3.51 12.69 -9.01
C VAL A 55 -4.56 11.67 -9.39
N TRP A 56 -5.08 10.93 -8.42
CA TRP A 56 -6.10 9.91 -8.62
C TRP A 56 -7.44 10.34 -8.02
N ALA A 57 -8.53 10.08 -8.73
CA ALA A 57 -9.87 10.10 -8.15
C ALA A 57 -10.32 8.67 -7.85
N VAL A 58 -11.10 8.49 -6.78
CA VAL A 58 -11.73 7.21 -6.45
C VAL A 58 -13.24 7.38 -6.55
N VAL A 59 -13.89 6.54 -7.35
CA VAL A 59 -15.35 6.45 -7.46
C VAL A 59 -15.89 5.65 -6.27
N PRO A 60 -17.06 5.99 -5.71
CA PRO A 60 -17.71 5.18 -4.68
C PRO A 60 -17.73 3.70 -5.05
N LEU A 61 -17.26 2.83 -4.17
CA LEU A 61 -17.20 1.39 -4.43
C LEU A 61 -18.61 0.83 -4.63
N ARG A 62 -18.77 -0.01 -5.65
CA ARG A 62 -20.04 -0.73 -5.86
C ARG A 62 -20.13 -1.92 -4.92
N ASN A 63 -21.25 -2.08 -4.22
CA ASN A 63 -21.46 -3.27 -3.39
C ASN A 63 -21.98 -4.44 -4.25
N GLU A 64 -21.15 -5.48 -4.38
CA GLU A 64 -21.44 -6.73 -5.09
C GLU A 64 -21.31 -7.95 -4.16
N SER A 65 -21.18 -7.72 -2.85
CA SER A 65 -20.91 -8.75 -1.82
C SER A 65 -22.12 -9.63 -1.50
N GLY A 66 -23.32 -9.25 -1.97
CA GLY A 66 -24.58 -9.92 -1.65
C GLY A 66 -25.15 -9.57 -0.26
N THR A 67 -24.55 -8.64 0.48
CA THR A 67 -25.05 -8.16 1.79
C THR A 67 -25.24 -6.65 1.82
N THR A 68 -26.19 -6.16 2.61
CA THR A 68 -26.41 -4.72 2.85
C THR A 68 -25.55 -4.15 3.98
N LEU A 69 -24.79 -5.00 4.67
CA LEU A 69 -23.91 -4.58 5.77
C LEU A 69 -22.66 -3.83 5.28
N ALA A 70 -22.29 -4.00 4.01
CA ALA A 70 -21.17 -3.30 3.40
C ALA A 70 -21.60 -1.89 2.99
N ASP A 71 -21.21 -0.88 3.77
CA ASP A 71 -21.41 0.52 3.41
C ASP A 71 -20.33 0.96 2.41
N SER A 72 -20.77 1.14 1.16
CA SER A 72 -19.94 1.58 0.05
C SER A 72 -19.17 2.87 0.33
N MET A 73 -19.79 3.87 0.96
CA MET A 73 -19.16 5.17 1.16
C MET A 73 -18.04 5.06 2.19
N VAL A 74 -18.33 4.42 3.33
CA VAL A 74 -17.35 4.22 4.41
C VAL A 74 -16.15 3.39 3.92
N LEU A 75 -16.40 2.32 3.17
CA LEU A 75 -15.34 1.48 2.62
C LEU A 75 -14.51 2.19 1.55
N THR A 76 -15.14 3.08 0.77
CA THR A 76 -14.41 3.92 -0.20
C THR A 76 -13.52 4.92 0.52
N ASP A 77 -14.01 5.57 1.57
CA ASP A 77 -13.20 6.48 2.38
C ASP A 77 -12.00 5.76 3.01
N LYS A 78 -12.17 4.53 3.50
CA LYS A 78 -11.05 3.70 3.98
C LYS A 78 -10.05 3.39 2.86
N LEU A 79 -10.53 3.08 1.65
CA LEU A 79 -9.66 2.87 0.50
C LEU A 79 -8.85 4.12 0.17
N ILE A 80 -9.48 5.30 0.16
CA ILE A 80 -8.82 6.59 -0.06
C ILE A 80 -7.79 6.86 1.04
N GLN A 81 -8.11 6.61 2.31
CA GLN A 81 -7.18 6.78 3.43
C GLN A 81 -5.93 5.89 3.33
N GLN A 82 -6.06 4.68 2.78
CA GLN A 82 -4.89 3.82 2.52
C GLN A 82 -4.14 4.25 1.26
N ALA A 83 -4.83 4.76 0.23
CA ALA A 83 -4.19 5.26 -0.98
C ALA A 83 -3.40 6.56 -0.74
N ASP A 84 -3.87 7.41 0.16
CA ASP A 84 -3.18 8.64 0.59
C ASP A 84 -1.87 8.37 1.36
N GLN A 85 -1.68 7.14 1.86
CA GLN A 85 -0.42 6.70 2.49
C GLN A 85 0.62 6.19 1.48
N ILE A 86 0.30 6.17 0.17
CA ILE A 86 1.24 5.76 -0.87
C ILE A 86 2.17 6.93 -1.17
N ASP A 87 3.47 6.69 -1.04
CA ASP A 87 4.49 7.73 -1.25
C ASP A 87 4.47 8.21 -2.71
N GLY A 88 4.31 9.52 -2.89
CA GLY A 88 4.31 10.16 -4.20
C GLY A 88 3.02 9.97 -5.00
N LEU A 89 1.91 9.57 -4.35
CA LEU A 89 0.57 9.55 -4.94
C LEU A 89 -0.30 10.64 -4.29
N THR A 90 -1.08 11.36 -5.09
CA THR A 90 -2.10 12.28 -4.57
C THR A 90 -3.48 11.71 -4.84
N VAL A 91 -4.34 11.64 -3.83
CA VAL A 91 -5.70 11.10 -4.00
C VAL A 91 -6.74 12.16 -3.66
N VAL A 92 -7.75 12.27 -4.52
CA VAL A 92 -8.85 13.21 -4.33
C VAL A 92 -9.84 12.66 -3.29
N PRO A 93 -10.28 13.47 -2.31
CA PRO A 93 -11.30 13.05 -1.35
C PRO A 93 -12.62 12.67 -2.01
N LEU A 94 -13.32 11.69 -1.43
CA LEU A 94 -14.55 11.10 -1.98
C LEU A 94 -15.63 12.15 -2.30
N ASN A 95 -15.82 13.13 -1.40
CA ASN A 95 -16.81 14.19 -1.60
C ASN A 95 -16.55 14.99 -2.88
N ARG A 96 -15.29 15.23 -3.25
CA ARG A 96 -14.98 15.95 -4.50
C ARG A 96 -15.33 15.09 -5.73
N THR A 97 -15.14 13.77 -5.67
CA THR A 97 -15.61 12.86 -6.72
C THR A 97 -17.13 12.89 -6.83
N ILE A 98 -17.85 12.79 -5.70
CA ILE A 98 -19.32 12.81 -5.68
C ILE A 98 -19.86 14.13 -6.25
N GLU A 99 -19.27 15.26 -5.89
CA GLU A 99 -19.67 16.56 -6.43
C GLU A 99 -19.41 16.69 -7.93
N ALA A 100 -18.27 16.17 -8.43
CA ALA A 100 -18.00 16.12 -9.87
C ALA A 100 -19.00 15.23 -10.61
N MET A 101 -19.31 14.06 -10.05
CA MET A 101 -20.35 13.16 -10.58
C MET A 101 -21.72 13.85 -10.63
N ARG A 102 -22.10 14.60 -9.58
CA ARG A 102 -23.34 15.39 -9.56
C ARG A 102 -23.36 16.48 -10.62
N ARG A 103 -22.25 17.19 -10.85
CA ARG A 103 -22.14 18.22 -11.90
C ARG A 103 -22.29 17.64 -13.31
N LEU A 104 -21.84 16.40 -13.51
CA LEU A 104 -22.01 15.65 -14.76
C LEU A 104 -23.36 14.94 -14.84
N GLU A 105 -24.27 15.15 -13.88
CA GLU A 105 -25.56 14.45 -13.75
C GLU A 105 -25.42 12.92 -13.77
N MET A 106 -24.26 12.43 -13.31
CA MET A 106 -23.86 11.03 -13.35
C MET A 106 -24.11 10.39 -11.99
N SER A 107 -25.01 9.40 -11.95
CA SER A 107 -25.23 8.62 -10.72
C SER A 107 -24.07 7.66 -10.45
N TYR A 108 -23.54 7.03 -11.50
CA TYR A 108 -22.38 6.15 -11.44
C TYR A 108 -21.80 5.98 -12.85
N PRO A 109 -20.47 6.03 -13.06
CA PRO A 109 -19.87 5.84 -14.38
C PRO A 109 -20.16 4.44 -14.93
N GLN A 110 -20.84 4.35 -16.08
CA GLN A 110 -21.23 3.07 -16.70
C GLN A 110 -20.31 2.69 -17.86
N SER A 111 -19.59 3.67 -18.40
CA SER A 111 -18.73 3.48 -19.56
C SER A 111 -17.34 4.10 -19.36
N PRO A 112 -16.34 3.67 -20.12
CA PRO A 112 -15.01 4.30 -20.13
C PRO A 112 -15.08 5.79 -20.51
N LYS A 113 -16.02 6.17 -21.37
CA LYS A 113 -16.30 7.56 -21.72
C LYS A 113 -16.74 8.39 -20.50
N ASP A 114 -17.57 7.83 -19.64
CA ASP A 114 -18.02 8.49 -18.40
C ASP A 114 -16.84 8.71 -17.45
N LEU A 115 -15.96 7.71 -17.32
CA LEU A 115 -14.75 7.82 -16.50
C LEU A 115 -13.79 8.89 -17.01
N LYS A 116 -13.63 8.98 -18.34
CA LYS A 116 -12.84 10.04 -18.95
C LYS A 116 -13.44 11.42 -18.69
N ALA A 117 -14.76 11.57 -18.87
CA ALA A 117 -15.45 12.83 -18.59
C ALA A 117 -15.31 13.24 -17.11
N LEU A 118 -15.44 12.29 -16.20
CA LEU A 118 -15.24 12.52 -14.76
C LEU A 118 -13.82 12.95 -14.45
N ALA A 119 -12.83 12.29 -15.06
CA ALA A 119 -11.43 12.62 -14.85
C ALA A 119 -11.07 14.01 -15.38
N GLU A 120 -11.57 14.38 -16.56
CA GLU A 120 -11.39 15.70 -17.18
C GLU A 120 -12.05 16.80 -16.32
N GLU A 121 -13.27 16.56 -15.84
CA GLU A 121 -13.98 17.46 -14.91
C GLU A 121 -13.23 17.65 -13.59
N MET A 122 -12.60 16.60 -13.10
CA MET A 122 -11.82 16.65 -11.86
C MET A 122 -10.37 17.08 -12.07
N GLN A 123 -9.89 17.16 -13.30
CA GLN A 123 -8.47 17.39 -13.64
C GLN A 123 -7.55 16.41 -12.91
N VAL A 124 -7.88 15.12 -12.98
CA VAL A 124 -7.07 14.03 -12.40
C VAL A 124 -6.45 13.18 -13.50
N ASP A 125 -5.33 12.56 -13.20
CA ASP A 125 -4.59 11.77 -14.16
C ASP A 125 -5.15 10.33 -14.29
N ALA A 126 -5.79 9.82 -13.23
CA ALA A 126 -6.48 8.54 -13.27
C ALA A 126 -7.71 8.47 -12.37
N VAL A 127 -8.60 7.55 -12.69
CA VAL A 127 -9.80 7.21 -11.93
C VAL A 127 -9.74 5.74 -11.52
N LEU A 128 -9.82 5.50 -10.21
CA LEU A 128 -9.93 4.18 -9.62
C LEU A 128 -11.40 3.82 -9.47
N VAL A 129 -11.79 2.70 -10.07
CA VAL A 129 -13.13 2.13 -9.97
C VAL A 129 -13.02 0.80 -9.24
N GLY A 130 -13.97 0.50 -8.37
CA GLY A 130 -13.93 -0.76 -7.65
C GLY A 130 -15.28 -1.28 -7.20
N SER A 131 -15.28 -2.54 -6.79
CA SER A 131 -16.41 -3.18 -6.15
C SER A 131 -16.00 -4.00 -4.93
N ILE A 132 -16.91 -4.06 -3.96
CA ILE A 132 -16.81 -4.91 -2.77
C ILE A 132 -17.43 -6.25 -3.14
N THR A 133 -16.61 -7.27 -3.32
CA THR A 133 -17.04 -8.60 -3.83
C THR A 133 -17.36 -9.59 -2.72
N SER A 134 -16.89 -9.33 -1.50
CA SER A 134 -17.21 -10.13 -0.32
C SER A 134 -17.14 -9.26 0.93
N TYR A 135 -18.08 -9.45 1.86
CA TYR A 135 -18.11 -8.72 3.12
C TYR A 135 -18.79 -9.58 4.19
N GLU A 136 -18.00 -10.16 5.08
CA GLU A 136 -18.46 -10.96 6.22
C GLU A 136 -17.81 -10.40 7.49
N PRO A 137 -18.56 -9.65 8.34
CA PRO A 137 -17.99 -8.99 9.51
C PRO A 137 -17.83 -9.92 10.73
N TYR A 138 -18.29 -11.16 10.63
CA TYR A 138 -18.28 -12.12 11.75
C TYR A 138 -16.99 -12.91 11.80
N ASP A 139 -16.53 -13.25 13.01
CA ASP A 139 -15.25 -13.91 13.22
C ASP A 139 -15.18 -15.32 12.56
N PRO A 140 -14.22 -15.57 11.66
CA PRO A 140 -13.19 -14.64 11.17
C PRO A 140 -13.68 -13.81 9.98
N PRO A 141 -13.29 -12.53 9.91
CA PRO A 141 -13.80 -11.62 8.91
C PRO A 141 -13.36 -12.04 7.51
N LYS A 142 -14.22 -11.77 6.52
CA LYS A 142 -13.90 -11.90 5.11
C LYS A 142 -14.17 -10.61 4.36
N TYR A 143 -13.24 -10.23 3.50
CA TYR A 143 -13.33 -9.01 2.72
C TYR A 143 -12.78 -9.22 1.31
N GLY A 144 -13.55 -8.83 0.30
CA GLY A 144 -13.18 -8.93 -1.09
C GLY A 144 -13.29 -7.59 -1.79
N LEU A 145 -12.29 -7.27 -2.59
CA LEU A 145 -12.21 -6.04 -3.39
C LEU A 145 -11.78 -6.37 -4.82
N GLY A 146 -12.50 -5.84 -5.79
CA GLY A 146 -12.05 -5.69 -7.17
C GLY A 146 -11.71 -4.24 -7.44
N LEU A 147 -10.53 -3.95 -7.97
CA LEU A 147 -10.12 -2.59 -8.34
C LEU A 147 -9.64 -2.57 -9.79
N ALA A 148 -10.02 -1.51 -10.51
CA ALA A 148 -9.61 -1.22 -11.86
C ALA A 148 -9.16 0.24 -11.95
N LEU A 149 -7.96 0.46 -12.47
CA LEU A 149 -7.38 1.78 -12.68
C LEU A 149 -7.58 2.18 -14.14
N TYR A 150 -8.18 3.35 -14.36
CA TYR A 150 -8.31 3.97 -15.67
C TYR A 150 -7.44 5.23 -15.71
N ALA A 151 -6.41 5.24 -16.53
CA ALA A 151 -5.54 6.40 -16.69
C ALA A 151 -5.95 7.23 -17.91
N LEU A 152 -5.81 8.55 -17.82
CA LEU A 152 -6.00 9.44 -18.97
C LEU A 152 -4.78 9.39 -19.89
N PRO A 153 -4.97 9.58 -21.21
CA PRO A 153 -3.88 9.69 -22.17
C PRO A 153 -2.82 10.69 -21.68
N GLY A 154 -1.58 10.22 -21.45
CA GLY A 154 -0.52 10.96 -20.77
C GLY A 154 0.52 9.99 -20.18
N GLU A 155 1.38 10.48 -19.27
CA GLU A 155 2.52 9.72 -18.74
C GLU A 155 2.13 8.40 -18.05
N MET A 156 0.94 8.32 -17.43
CA MET A 156 0.41 7.08 -16.87
C MET A 156 -0.15 6.12 -17.91
N ALA A 157 -0.76 6.64 -18.97
CA ALA A 157 -1.40 5.85 -20.03
C ALA A 157 -0.41 5.34 -21.09
N THR A 158 0.88 5.66 -20.98
CA THR A 158 1.93 5.17 -21.89
C THR A 158 2.09 3.65 -21.79
N LYS A 159 1.19 2.94 -22.45
CA LYS A 159 1.40 1.60 -22.97
C LYS A 159 2.37 1.80 -24.14
N GLY A 160 3.67 1.65 -23.86
CA GLY A 160 4.80 1.88 -24.77
C GLY A 160 4.43 2.48 -26.12
N GLU A 161 4.54 3.80 -26.24
CA GLU A 161 4.41 4.51 -27.51
C GLU A 161 5.19 3.76 -28.60
N GLN A 162 4.45 3.09 -29.46
CA GLN A 162 4.92 2.84 -30.80
C GLN A 162 5.09 4.22 -31.41
N SER A 163 6.32 4.73 -31.44
CA SER A 163 6.69 5.71 -32.45
C SER A 163 6.26 5.11 -33.79
N ILE A 164 5.24 5.70 -34.41
CA ILE A 164 4.73 5.27 -35.71
C ILE A 164 5.89 5.48 -36.68
N ASN A 165 6.58 4.39 -37.02
CA ASN A 165 7.67 4.40 -37.96
C ASN A 165 7.07 4.24 -39.37
N PRO A 166 7.05 5.29 -40.22
CA PRO A 166 6.37 5.25 -41.52
C PRO A 166 6.90 4.16 -42.45
N GLN A 167 8.14 3.73 -42.25
CA GLN A 167 8.78 2.67 -43.03
C GLN A 167 8.28 1.26 -42.68
N ARG A 168 7.66 1.06 -41.50
CA ARG A 168 7.01 -0.22 -41.13
C ARG A 168 5.58 -0.35 -41.68
N LEU A 169 4.95 0.77 -42.05
CA LEU A 169 3.63 0.80 -42.67
C LEU A 169 3.65 0.42 -44.16
N ILE A 170 4.81 0.50 -44.82
CA ILE A 170 4.96 0.20 -46.25
C ILE A 170 4.97 -1.31 -46.53
N TYR A 171 5.24 -2.14 -45.52
CA TYR A 171 5.38 -3.60 -45.66
C TYR A 171 4.29 -4.42 -44.96
N GLN A 172 3.22 -3.78 -44.46
CA GLN A 172 2.07 -4.52 -43.91
C GLN A 172 0.97 -4.65 -44.96
N PRO A 173 0.52 -5.88 -45.29
CA PRO A 173 -0.64 -6.09 -46.12
C PRO A 173 -1.84 -5.37 -45.48
N THR A 174 -2.39 -4.41 -46.21
CA THR A 174 -3.62 -3.71 -45.86
C THR A 174 -4.76 -4.70 -45.88
N ASP A 175 -5.21 -5.18 -44.71
CA ASP A 175 -6.59 -5.66 -44.53
C ASP A 175 -7.10 -5.73 -43.07
N TYR A 176 -6.39 -5.22 -42.03
CA TYR A 176 -6.91 -5.29 -40.65
C TYR A 176 -6.76 -4.04 -39.75
N SER A 177 -6.24 -2.91 -40.23
CA SER A 177 -5.84 -1.81 -39.33
C SER A 177 -6.80 -0.63 -39.21
N TYR A 178 -8.03 -0.71 -39.75
CA TYR A 178 -9.05 0.34 -39.55
C TYR A 178 -9.85 0.17 -38.23
N PHE A 179 -9.87 -1.03 -37.64
CA PHE A 179 -10.66 -1.32 -36.43
C PHE A 179 -9.86 -1.38 -35.12
N GLU A 180 -8.52 -1.46 -35.15
CA GLU A 180 -7.71 -1.58 -33.92
C GLU A 180 -7.48 -0.24 -33.19
N ARG A 181 -7.55 0.90 -33.88
CA ARG A 181 -7.19 2.20 -33.29
C ARG A 181 -8.33 2.87 -32.48
N ILE A 182 -9.53 2.30 -32.48
CA ILE A 182 -10.73 2.90 -31.84
C ILE A 182 -11.12 2.18 -30.54
N GLN A 183 -10.56 1.00 -30.22
CA GLN A 183 -10.96 0.23 -29.03
C GLN A 183 -9.98 0.30 -27.84
N GLU A 184 -8.79 0.90 -28.02
CA GLU A 184 -7.67 0.70 -27.08
C GLU A 184 -7.55 1.79 -25.99
N ALA A 185 -8.30 2.90 -26.10
CA ALA A 185 -8.36 3.97 -25.09
C ALA A 185 -9.45 3.76 -24.02
N ASP A 186 -10.25 2.70 -24.16
CA ASP A 186 -11.47 2.44 -23.35
C ASP A 186 -11.29 1.31 -22.31
N SER A 187 -10.09 0.75 -22.17
CA SER A 187 -9.81 -0.34 -21.23
C SER A 187 -9.01 0.13 -20.01
N PRO A 188 -9.20 -0.47 -18.82
CA PRO A 188 -8.39 -0.14 -17.65
C PRO A 188 -6.91 -0.48 -17.88
N VAL A 189 -6.02 0.36 -17.36
CA VAL A 189 -4.55 0.14 -17.44
C VAL A 189 -4.10 -1.00 -16.53
N SER A 190 -4.80 -1.20 -15.41
CA SER A 190 -4.53 -2.26 -14.44
C SER A 190 -5.80 -2.70 -13.74
N VAL A 191 -5.89 -3.99 -13.45
CA VAL A 191 -7.03 -4.60 -12.77
C VAL A 191 -6.51 -5.63 -11.78
N ILE A 192 -7.06 -5.60 -10.56
CA ILE A 192 -6.82 -6.60 -9.52
C ILE A 192 -8.14 -7.08 -8.94
N GLY A 193 -8.12 -8.28 -8.39
CA GLY A 193 -9.20 -8.84 -7.59
C GLY A 193 -8.59 -9.59 -6.43
N THR A 194 -8.97 -9.23 -5.21
CA THR A 194 -8.49 -9.87 -3.98
C THR A 194 -9.67 -10.34 -3.15
N THR A 195 -9.45 -11.44 -2.43
CA THR A 195 -10.37 -11.95 -1.42
C THR A 195 -9.54 -12.40 -0.24
N LEU A 196 -9.81 -11.79 0.90
CA LEU A 196 -9.12 -11.98 2.16
C LEU A 196 -10.05 -12.70 3.11
N ASP A 197 -9.56 -13.80 3.67
CA ASP A 197 -10.25 -14.58 4.69
C ASP A 197 -9.36 -14.62 5.93
N GLY A 198 -9.88 -14.14 7.06
CA GLY A 198 -9.17 -14.12 8.34
C GLY A 198 -8.76 -15.50 8.86
N ARG A 199 -9.38 -16.60 8.38
CA ARG A 199 -8.91 -17.99 8.66
C ARG A 199 -7.61 -18.35 7.94
N ASN A 200 -7.29 -17.66 6.85
CA ASN A 200 -6.16 -18.04 6.00
C ASN A 200 -4.84 -17.54 6.61
N HIS A 201 -3.95 -18.47 6.94
CA HIS A 201 -2.65 -18.16 7.53
C HIS A 201 -1.75 -17.27 6.64
N ARG A 202 -1.92 -17.31 5.30
CA ARG A 202 -1.25 -16.38 4.40
C ARG A 202 -1.72 -14.94 4.64
N VAL A 203 -3.03 -14.76 4.80
CA VAL A 203 -3.65 -13.45 5.08
C VAL A 203 -3.25 -12.97 6.47
N GLN A 204 -3.20 -13.87 7.46
CA GLN A 204 -2.73 -13.55 8.81
C GLN A 204 -1.25 -13.11 8.83
N ALA A 205 -0.38 -13.80 8.07
CA ALA A 205 1.02 -13.41 7.97
C ALA A 205 1.18 -12.02 7.31
N GLU A 206 0.44 -11.76 6.23
CA GLU A 206 0.43 -10.45 5.56
C GLU A 206 -0.12 -9.35 6.47
N LEU A 207 -1.18 -9.65 7.23
CA LEU A 207 -1.76 -8.75 8.22
C LEU A 207 -0.80 -8.45 9.37
N GLN A 208 -0.04 -9.44 9.83
CA GLN A 208 0.99 -9.25 10.84
C GLN A 208 2.05 -8.28 10.35
N SER A 209 2.56 -8.45 9.12
CA SER A 209 3.50 -7.50 8.51
C SER A 209 2.91 -6.11 8.32
N TYR A 210 1.62 -6.01 7.97
CA TYR A 210 0.92 -4.74 7.90
C TYR A 210 0.82 -4.05 9.28
N ALA A 211 0.50 -4.80 10.33
CA ALA A 211 0.32 -4.25 11.67
C ALA A 211 1.64 -3.75 12.30
N GLU A 212 2.79 -4.26 11.85
CA GLU A 212 4.11 -3.80 12.29
C GLU A 212 4.28 -2.30 12.05
N GLY A 213 4.65 -1.56 13.10
CA GLY A 213 4.83 -0.10 13.05
C GLY A 213 3.54 0.73 13.03
N ARG A 214 2.36 0.10 12.88
CA ARG A 214 1.04 0.78 12.87
C ARG A 214 0.32 0.72 14.22
N MET A 215 0.88 0.02 15.21
CA MET A 215 0.32 -0.10 16.55
C MET A 215 1.12 0.68 17.59
N ARG A 216 0.42 1.53 18.35
CA ARG A 216 1.04 2.40 19.38
C ARG A 216 1.23 1.72 20.74
N GLN A 217 0.47 0.66 21.03
CA GLN A 217 0.55 -0.08 22.29
C GLN A 217 0.51 -1.59 22.03
N PRO A 218 1.26 -2.40 22.80
CA PRO A 218 1.07 -3.84 22.83
C PRO A 218 -0.30 -4.12 23.48
N SER A 219 -1.34 -4.26 22.66
CA SER A 219 -2.61 -4.83 23.14
C SER A 219 -2.38 -6.31 23.48
N ALA A 220 -3.19 -6.88 24.36
CA ALA A 220 -3.11 -8.30 24.69
C ALA A 220 -3.28 -9.21 23.45
N LEU A 221 -3.98 -8.72 22.43
CA LEU A 221 -4.21 -9.38 21.15
C LEU A 221 -3.15 -9.03 20.08
N GLY A 222 -2.33 -8.00 20.28
CA GLY A 222 -1.38 -7.52 19.29
C GLY A 222 -2.06 -7.25 17.93
N TRP A 223 -1.46 -7.78 16.87
CA TRP A 223 -1.96 -7.67 15.49
C TRP A 223 -3.30 -8.39 15.28
N GLU A 224 -3.68 -9.37 16.12
CA GLU A 224 -4.95 -10.08 16.02
C GLU A 224 -6.17 -9.16 16.28
N THR A 225 -5.94 -7.97 16.85
CA THR A 225 -6.97 -6.92 16.99
C THR A 225 -7.61 -6.59 15.63
N TYR A 226 -6.85 -6.69 14.54
CA TYR A 226 -7.35 -6.49 13.18
C TYR A 226 -8.29 -7.62 12.71
N LEU A 227 -8.17 -8.84 13.25
CA LEU A 227 -9.11 -9.93 12.96
C LEU A 227 -10.39 -9.80 13.80
N ALA A 228 -10.30 -9.20 14.98
CA ALA A 228 -11.44 -9.00 15.87
C ALA A 228 -12.35 -7.83 15.45
N SER A 229 -11.86 -6.91 14.60
CA SER A 229 -12.60 -5.74 14.14
C SER A 229 -12.65 -5.70 12.62
N MET A 230 -13.85 -5.85 12.05
CA MET A 230 -14.05 -5.71 10.60
C MET A 230 -13.63 -4.32 10.09
N ASP A 231 -13.77 -3.29 10.93
CA ASP A 231 -13.37 -1.93 10.59
C ASP A 231 -11.85 -1.82 10.34
N LEU A 232 -11.04 -2.48 11.18
CA LEU A 232 -9.59 -2.57 11.01
C LEU A 232 -9.20 -3.55 9.90
N PHE A 233 -9.93 -4.66 9.77
CA PHE A 233 -9.70 -5.65 8.72
C PHE A 233 -9.89 -5.07 7.32
N THR A 234 -10.88 -4.18 7.15
CA THR A 234 -11.14 -3.50 5.87
C THR A 234 -10.09 -2.45 5.53
N GLU A 235 -9.47 -1.80 6.53
CA GLU A 235 -8.29 -0.95 6.31
C GLU A 235 -7.12 -1.75 5.78
N PHE A 236 -6.79 -2.86 6.45
CA PHE A 236 -5.77 -3.80 5.97
C PHE A 236 -6.10 -4.30 4.55
N GLY A 237 -7.35 -4.67 4.29
CA GLY A 237 -7.73 -5.21 2.99
C GLY A 237 -7.68 -4.20 1.86
N SER A 238 -8.02 -2.95 2.13
CA SER A 238 -7.85 -1.83 1.19
C SER A 238 -6.36 -1.59 0.89
N TRP A 239 -5.51 -1.61 1.92
CA TRP A 239 -4.06 -1.52 1.74
C TRP A 239 -3.50 -2.69 0.91
N SER A 240 -3.90 -3.93 1.20
CA SER A 240 -3.46 -5.12 0.46
C SER A 240 -3.88 -5.06 -1.02
N ALA A 241 -5.11 -4.60 -1.30
CA ALA A 241 -5.60 -4.39 -2.66
C ALA A 241 -4.78 -3.34 -3.42
N LEU A 242 -4.48 -2.21 -2.78
CA LEU A 242 -3.66 -1.13 -3.35
C LEU A 242 -2.20 -1.57 -3.57
N ARG A 243 -1.62 -2.31 -2.64
CA ARG A 243 -0.28 -2.88 -2.78
C ARG A 243 -0.20 -3.76 -4.03
N GLN A 244 -1.14 -4.69 -4.18
CA GLN A 244 -1.20 -5.57 -5.36
C GLN A 244 -1.41 -4.77 -6.66
N LEU A 245 -2.20 -3.70 -6.61
CA LEU A 245 -2.38 -2.79 -7.75
C LEU A 245 -1.06 -2.11 -8.13
N MET A 246 -0.31 -1.60 -7.15
CA MET A 246 0.98 -0.95 -7.36
C MET A 246 2.03 -1.93 -7.88
N ASP A 247 2.10 -3.13 -7.30
CA ASP A 247 3.01 -4.19 -7.77
C ASP A 247 2.75 -4.52 -9.24
N ARG A 248 1.47 -4.58 -9.65
CA ARG A 248 1.08 -4.81 -11.04
C ARG A 248 1.48 -3.65 -11.95
N GLU A 249 1.36 -2.41 -11.48
CA GLU A 249 1.81 -1.23 -12.22
C GLU A 249 3.34 -1.17 -12.36
N TRP A 250 4.10 -1.52 -11.33
CA TRP A 250 5.55 -1.66 -11.41
C TRP A 250 5.97 -2.64 -12.51
N VAL A 251 5.31 -3.81 -12.59
CA VAL A 251 5.56 -4.80 -13.65
C VAL A 251 5.19 -4.25 -15.03
N ARG A 252 4.04 -3.55 -15.13
CA ARG A 252 3.58 -2.94 -16.39
C ARG A 252 4.60 -1.94 -16.92
N LEU A 253 5.06 -1.00 -16.08
CA LEU A 253 6.00 0.05 -16.47
C LEU A 253 7.41 -0.50 -16.74
N SER A 254 7.85 -1.50 -15.97
CA SER A 254 9.15 -2.17 -16.19
C SER A 254 9.21 -2.86 -17.56
N GLY A 255 8.09 -3.46 -17.99
CA GLY A 255 7.95 -4.06 -19.31
C GLY A 255 7.98 -3.06 -20.47
N VAL A 256 7.53 -1.81 -20.22
CA VAL A 256 7.59 -0.71 -21.20
C VAL A 256 9.02 -0.20 -21.36
N ASN A 257 9.71 0.09 -20.26
CA ASN A 257 11.05 0.68 -20.28
C ASN A 257 12.10 -0.23 -20.93
N THR A 258 12.03 -1.55 -20.66
CA THR A 258 12.98 -2.52 -21.23
C THR A 258 12.88 -2.60 -22.76
N ARG A 259 11.69 -2.48 -23.36
CA ARG A 259 11.54 -2.51 -24.83
C ARG A 259 12.05 -1.24 -25.51
N GLY A 260 11.96 -0.08 -24.84
CA GLY A 260 12.51 1.18 -25.38
C GLY A 260 14.04 1.20 -25.44
N ARG A 261 14.71 0.57 -24.47
CA ARG A 261 16.17 0.56 -24.36
C ARG A 261 16.88 -0.23 -25.47
N TRP A 262 16.29 -1.32 -25.97
CA TRP A 262 16.91 -2.13 -27.04
C TRP A 262 16.84 -1.50 -28.43
N VAL A 263 15.95 -0.53 -28.65
CA VAL A 263 15.77 0.10 -29.97
C VAL A 263 16.82 1.17 -30.28
N TYR A 264 17.54 1.67 -29.27
CA TYR A 264 18.57 2.73 -29.43
C TYR A 264 20.02 2.24 -29.26
N GLY A 265 20.25 0.94 -29.05
CA GLY A 265 21.58 0.37 -28.75
C GLY A 265 22.43 -0.10 -29.95
N GLU A 266 21.89 -0.14 -31.18
CA GLU A 266 22.57 -0.80 -32.32
C GLU A 266 22.98 0.14 -33.48
N ARG A 267 23.18 1.44 -33.23
CA ARG A 267 23.82 2.33 -34.22
C ARG A 267 25.05 3.00 -33.63
N GLY A 268 26.16 2.27 -33.61
CA GLY A 268 27.45 2.77 -33.17
C GLY A 268 28.52 1.70 -33.27
N GLY A 269 28.88 1.34 -34.50
CA GLY A 269 29.99 0.45 -34.86
C GLY A 269 30.28 0.58 -36.33
#